data_AF-A0A9D3WHW0-F1
#
_entry.id   AF-A0A9D3WHW0-F1
#
_cell.length_a   1.000
_cell.length_b   1.000
_cell.length_c   1.000
_cell.angle_alpha   90.00
_cell.angle_beta   90.00
_cell.angle_gamma   90.00
#
_symmetry.space_group_name_H-M   'P 1'
#
loop_
_entity.id
_entity.type
_entity.pdbx_description
1 polymer ?
#
loop_
_entity_poly.entity_id
_entity_poly.type
_entity_poly.pdbx_seq_one_letter_code
_entity_poly.pdbx_strand_id
1 'polypeptide(L)'
;MASSGSTATGPGSPCGACKFLRRKCATDCIFAPYFSSEQGPARFAAIHKVFGASNVSKLLLHIPAHDRCEAVVTIAYEAQARIRDPVYGCVAHIFALQQQVECLQAQLMQVKAQLAQNAMNSNHINSTQYWQGHLSGLFPSFLSYPSSSNNPISPQSSLDSVEVELHTADNMNMQEIQSLQDFSFHGYPNKTPCDSDLGELQAIALRMMRN
;
A
#
# COMPACT_ATOMS: atom_id res chain seq x y z
N MET A 1 -30.30 13.67 -22.63
CA MET A 1 -30.36 12.23 -22.30
C MET A 1 -29.36 11.53 -23.20
N ALA A 2 -28.17 11.20 -22.68
CA ALA A 2 -27.13 10.52 -23.45
C ALA A 2 -27.17 9.03 -23.12
N SER A 3 -27.57 8.22 -24.09
CA SER A 3 -27.60 6.76 -23.97
C SER A 3 -26.20 6.21 -24.22
N SER A 4 -25.56 5.72 -23.16
CA SER A 4 -24.31 4.95 -23.24
C SER A 4 -24.62 3.59 -23.87
N GLY A 5 -24.48 3.49 -25.19
CA GLY A 5 -24.62 2.25 -25.93
C GLY A 5 -23.46 1.30 -25.60
N SER A 6 -23.77 0.20 -24.92
CA SER A 6 -22.93 -0.98 -24.87
C SER A 6 -22.73 -1.46 -26.30
N THR A 7 -21.52 -1.32 -26.84
CA THR A 7 -21.14 -1.94 -28.10
C THR A 7 -21.01 -3.44 -27.88
N ALA A 8 -22.14 -4.14 -27.86
CA ALA A 8 -22.18 -5.56 -28.13
C ALA A 8 -21.59 -5.75 -29.53
N THR A 9 -20.35 -6.25 -29.58
CA THR A 9 -19.69 -6.62 -30.83
C THR A 9 -20.59 -7.64 -31.51
N GLY A 10 -21.11 -7.28 -32.69
CA GLY A 10 -22.14 -8.05 -33.37
C GLY A 10 -21.74 -9.52 -33.63
N PRO A 11 -22.71 -10.39 -33.91
CA PRO A 11 -22.48 -11.80 -34.20
C PRO A 11 -21.62 -11.93 -35.47
N GLY A 12 -20.29 -12.00 -35.30
CA GLY A 12 -19.35 -12.09 -36.40
C GLY A 12 -17.94 -11.58 -36.12
N SER A 13 -17.73 -10.73 -35.11
CA SER A 13 -16.38 -10.27 -34.77
C SER A 13 -15.63 -11.29 -33.90
N PRO A 14 -14.35 -11.58 -34.15
CA PRO A 14 -13.57 -12.46 -33.27
C PRO A 14 -13.33 -11.79 -31.92
N CYS A 15 -13.37 -12.58 -30.83
CA CYS A 15 -12.96 -12.09 -29.52
C CYS A 15 -11.47 -11.67 -29.51
N GLY A 16 -11.06 -10.89 -28.53
CA GLY A 16 -9.70 -10.36 -28.41
C GLY A 16 -8.61 -11.44 -28.45
N ALA A 17 -8.87 -12.59 -27.84
CA ALA A 17 -7.98 -13.75 -27.91
C ALA A 17 -7.85 -14.32 -29.32
N CYS A 18 -8.96 -14.55 -30.01
CA CYS A 18 -8.95 -15.06 -31.38
C CYS A 18 -8.40 -14.03 -32.39
N LYS A 19 -8.63 -12.73 -32.14
CA LYS A 19 -8.02 -11.63 -32.89
C LYS A 19 -6.49 -11.65 -32.75
N PHE A 20 -5.98 -11.80 -31.53
CA PHE A 20 -4.54 -11.94 -31.28
C PHE A 20 -3.96 -13.19 -31.95
N LEU A 21 -4.63 -14.34 -31.82
CA LEU A 21 -4.22 -15.62 -32.40
C LEU A 21 -4.43 -15.72 -33.92
N ARG A 22 -5.04 -14.70 -34.55
CA ARG A 22 -5.35 -14.65 -35.99
C ARG A 22 -6.14 -15.87 -36.48
N ARG A 23 -7.11 -16.35 -35.69
CA ARG A 23 -7.95 -17.51 -36.02
C ARG A 23 -9.45 -17.18 -35.95
N LYS A 24 -10.28 -18.02 -36.59
CA LYS A 24 -11.74 -17.90 -36.49
C LYS A 24 -12.19 -18.10 -35.04
N CYS A 25 -13.09 -17.24 -34.57
CA CYS A 25 -13.74 -17.40 -33.27
C CYS A 25 -14.95 -18.31 -33.42
N ALA A 26 -14.88 -19.51 -32.84
CA ALA A 26 -15.99 -20.46 -32.82
C ALA A 26 -17.08 -20.02 -31.83
N THR A 27 -18.30 -20.51 -32.00
CA THR A 27 -19.46 -20.19 -31.14
C THR A 27 -19.28 -20.67 -29.71
N ASP A 28 -18.47 -21.70 -29.50
CA ASP A 28 -18.11 -22.31 -28.22
C ASP A 28 -16.73 -21.86 -27.70
N CYS A 29 -16.20 -20.74 -28.23
CA CYS A 29 -14.88 -20.26 -27.84
C CYS A 29 -14.82 -19.92 -26.35
N ILE A 30 -14.02 -20.69 -25.59
CA ILE A 30 -13.83 -20.49 -24.14
C ILE A 30 -13.32 -19.10 -23.78
N PHE A 31 -12.61 -18.41 -24.68
CA PHE A 31 -12.08 -17.07 -24.44
C PHE A 31 -13.08 -15.96 -24.77
N ALA A 32 -14.10 -16.22 -25.58
CA ALA A 32 -15.00 -15.18 -26.07
C ALA A 32 -15.70 -14.37 -24.95
N PRO A 33 -16.19 -15.00 -23.86
CA PRO A 33 -16.84 -14.25 -22.78
C PRO A 33 -15.92 -13.24 -22.07
N TYR A 34 -14.61 -13.49 -22.03
CA TYR A 34 -13.68 -12.73 -21.19
C TYR A 34 -12.85 -11.70 -21.95
N PHE A 35 -12.75 -11.83 -23.28
CA PHE A 35 -11.94 -10.95 -24.13
C PHE A 35 -12.82 -10.19 -25.14
N SER A 36 -13.94 -9.62 -24.71
CA SER A 36 -14.86 -8.84 -25.56
C SER A 36 -14.46 -7.37 -25.73
N SER A 37 -13.63 -6.83 -24.83
CA SER A 37 -13.20 -5.43 -24.85
C SER A 37 -12.13 -5.14 -25.92
N GLU A 38 -11.98 -3.86 -26.27
CA GLU A 38 -10.92 -3.38 -27.18
C GLU A 38 -9.51 -3.71 -26.66
N GLN A 39 -9.33 -3.71 -25.33
CA GLN A 39 -8.07 -4.10 -24.67
C GLN A 39 -7.84 -5.62 -24.65
N GLY A 40 -8.83 -6.42 -25.05
CA GLY A 40 -8.80 -7.88 -25.03
C GLY A 40 -7.56 -8.49 -25.70
N PRO A 41 -7.18 -8.09 -26.93
CA PRO A 41 -5.97 -8.60 -27.59
C PRO A 41 -4.68 -8.33 -26.82
N ALA A 42 -4.52 -7.13 -26.25
CA ALA A 42 -3.32 -6.77 -25.49
C ALA A 42 -3.21 -7.58 -24.19
N ARG A 43 -4.32 -7.72 -23.45
CA ARG A 43 -4.37 -8.58 -22.25
C ARG A 43 -4.09 -10.04 -22.59
N PHE A 44 -4.67 -10.54 -23.68
CA PHE A 44 -4.43 -11.90 -24.12
C PHE A 44 -2.99 -12.13 -24.59
N ALA A 45 -2.33 -11.13 -25.17
CA ALA A 45 -0.93 -11.22 -25.56
C ALA A 45 -0.02 -11.49 -24.36
N ALA A 46 -0.25 -10.81 -23.23
CA ALA A 46 0.50 -11.03 -21.99
C ALA A 46 0.30 -12.48 -21.49
N ILE A 47 -0.96 -12.90 -21.37
CA ILE A 47 -1.35 -14.25 -20.95
C ILE A 47 -0.72 -15.31 -21.85
N HIS A 48 -0.78 -15.12 -23.16
CA HIS A 48 -0.21 -16.04 -24.15
C HIS A 48 1.31 -16.14 -24.01
N LYS A 49 2.00 -15.02 -23.77
CA LYS A 49 3.46 -14.99 -23.63
C LYS A 49 3.94 -15.75 -22.40
N VAL A 50 3.21 -15.67 -21.27
CA VAL A 50 3.65 -16.25 -19.99
C VAL A 50 3.13 -17.67 -19.78
N PHE A 51 1.84 -17.88 -20.00
CA PHE A 51 1.17 -19.14 -19.71
C PHE A 51 0.89 -19.96 -20.96
N GLY A 52 0.66 -19.31 -22.10
CA GLY A 52 0.24 -19.95 -23.35
C GLY A 52 -1.26 -20.22 -23.40
N ALA A 53 -1.84 -20.11 -24.60
CA ALA A 53 -3.28 -20.24 -24.80
C ALA A 53 -3.82 -21.61 -24.34
N SER A 54 -3.12 -22.71 -24.66
CA SER A 54 -3.56 -24.06 -24.34
C SER A 54 -3.60 -24.32 -22.83
N ASN A 55 -2.61 -23.83 -22.08
CA ASN A 55 -2.56 -24.00 -20.63
C ASN A 55 -3.68 -23.22 -19.96
N VAL A 56 -3.92 -21.97 -20.40
CA VAL A 56 -5.00 -21.13 -19.86
C VAL A 56 -6.36 -21.74 -20.21
N SER A 57 -6.53 -22.26 -21.42
CA SER A 57 -7.76 -22.99 -21.78
C SER A 57 -8.01 -24.18 -20.86
N LYS A 58 -6.99 -25.01 -20.60
CA LYS A 58 -7.10 -26.15 -19.68
C LYS A 58 -7.43 -25.68 -18.26
N LEU A 59 -6.74 -24.66 -17.77
CA LEU A 59 -6.96 -24.09 -16.44
C LEU A 59 -8.41 -23.60 -16.29
N LEU A 60 -8.91 -22.81 -17.23
CA LEU A 60 -10.29 -22.29 -17.19
C LEU A 60 -11.34 -23.41 -17.21
N LEU A 61 -11.08 -24.52 -17.91
CA LEU A 61 -11.99 -25.67 -17.90
C LEU A 61 -12.10 -26.36 -16.53
N HIS A 62 -11.05 -26.32 -15.71
CA HIS A 62 -11.06 -26.87 -14.35
C HIS A 62 -11.68 -25.93 -13.31
N ILE A 63 -11.82 -24.65 -13.64
CA ILE A 63 -12.42 -23.64 -12.75
C ILE A 63 -13.95 -23.62 -12.95
N PRO A 64 -14.76 -23.57 -11.88
CA PRO A 64 -16.21 -23.39 -11.97
C PRO A 64 -16.58 -22.17 -12.81
N ALA A 65 -17.65 -22.25 -13.60
CA ALA A 65 -17.96 -21.23 -14.60
C ALA A 65 -18.12 -19.81 -14.02
N HIS A 66 -18.63 -19.68 -12.79
CA HIS A 66 -18.82 -18.40 -12.11
C HIS A 66 -17.49 -17.74 -11.71
N ASP A 67 -16.45 -18.52 -11.39
CA ASP A 67 -15.14 -18.00 -10.96
C ASP A 67 -14.21 -17.65 -12.13
N ARG A 68 -14.54 -18.09 -13.35
CA ARG A 68 -13.65 -17.93 -14.52
C ARG A 68 -13.38 -16.47 -14.87
N CYS A 69 -14.33 -15.58 -14.61
CA CYS A 69 -14.14 -14.15 -14.87
C CYS A 69 -12.98 -13.59 -14.02
N GLU A 70 -13.04 -13.81 -12.71
CA GLU A 70 -11.99 -13.37 -11.77
C GLU A 70 -10.68 -14.12 -12.02
N ALA A 71 -10.74 -15.41 -12.34
CA ALA A 71 -9.54 -16.16 -12.72
C ALA A 71 -8.82 -15.54 -13.92
N VAL A 72 -9.53 -15.13 -14.98
CA VAL A 72 -8.90 -14.48 -16.15
C VAL A 72 -8.28 -13.14 -15.77
N VAL A 73 -8.90 -12.37 -14.87
CA VAL A 73 -8.33 -11.10 -14.38
C VAL A 73 -7.01 -11.35 -13.65
N THR A 74 -6.98 -12.33 -12.74
CA THR A 74 -5.78 -12.70 -11.98
C THR A 74 -4.68 -13.22 -12.90
N ILE A 75 -4.99 -14.11 -13.83
CA ILE A 75 -4.03 -14.64 -14.82
C ILE A 75 -3.47 -13.49 -15.68
N ALA A 76 -4.30 -12.53 -16.10
CA ALA A 76 -3.82 -11.37 -16.85
C ALA A 76 -2.85 -10.51 -16.04
N TYR A 77 -3.18 -10.27 -14.76
CA TYR A 77 -2.32 -9.52 -13.84
C TYR A 77 -0.97 -10.22 -13.62
N GLU A 78 -0.99 -11.51 -13.32
CA GLU A 78 0.22 -12.31 -13.11
C GLU A 78 1.10 -12.35 -14.36
N ALA A 79 0.49 -12.52 -15.53
CA ALA A 79 1.21 -12.50 -16.80
C ALA A 79 1.89 -11.13 -17.03
N GLN A 80 1.17 -10.05 -16.78
CA GLN A 80 1.72 -8.70 -16.93
C GLN A 80 2.86 -8.44 -15.93
N ALA A 81 2.71 -8.90 -14.69
CA ALA A 81 3.76 -8.79 -13.68
C ALA A 81 5.01 -9.58 -14.09
N ARG A 82 4.86 -10.82 -14.56
CA ARG A 82 5.99 -11.65 -15.06
C ARG A 82 6.68 -11.05 -16.29
N ILE A 83 5.95 -10.31 -17.13
CA ILE A 83 6.56 -9.62 -18.28
C ILE A 83 7.41 -8.43 -17.83
N ARG A 84 6.95 -7.68 -16.82
CA ARG A 84 7.69 -6.53 -16.28
C ARG A 84 8.88 -6.97 -15.43
N ASP A 85 8.69 -7.99 -14.61
CA ASP A 85 9.73 -8.61 -13.80
C ASP A 85 9.81 -10.11 -14.16
N PRO A 86 10.73 -10.49 -15.07
CA PRO A 86 10.91 -11.88 -15.47
C PRO A 86 11.40 -12.81 -14.35
N VAL A 87 12.02 -12.25 -13.30
CA VAL A 87 12.63 -13.00 -12.21
C VAL A 87 11.59 -13.30 -11.14
N TYR A 88 10.95 -12.26 -10.58
CA TYR A 88 10.04 -12.40 -9.44
C TYR A 88 8.56 -12.19 -9.80
N GLY A 89 8.25 -11.53 -10.92
CA GLY A 89 6.89 -11.31 -11.38
C GLY A 89 5.98 -10.68 -10.31
N CYS A 90 4.80 -11.27 -10.06
CA CYS A 90 3.89 -10.77 -9.02
C CYS A 90 4.42 -10.96 -7.59
N VAL A 91 5.43 -11.80 -7.37
CA VAL A 91 6.01 -12.04 -6.05
C VAL A 91 6.78 -10.80 -5.56
N ALA A 92 7.42 -10.04 -6.45
CA ALA A 92 8.03 -8.75 -6.09
C ALA A 92 7.00 -7.79 -5.48
N HIS A 93 5.78 -7.76 -6.00
CA HIS A 93 4.71 -6.93 -5.44
C HIS A 93 4.28 -7.42 -4.05
N ILE A 94 4.25 -8.73 -3.82
CA ILE A 94 3.95 -9.30 -2.50
C ILE A 94 5.00 -8.84 -1.49
N PHE A 95 6.29 -8.96 -1.82
CA PHE A 95 7.38 -8.52 -0.95
C PHE A 95 7.34 -7.01 -0.68
N ALA A 96 7.10 -6.20 -1.71
CA ALA A 96 6.98 -4.75 -1.55
C ALA A 96 5.85 -4.37 -0.59
N LEU A 97 4.69 -5.02 -0.71
CA LEU A 97 3.56 -4.81 0.19
C LEU A 97 3.86 -5.28 1.62
N GLN A 98 4.52 -6.42 1.80
CA GLN A 98 4.94 -6.90 3.11
C GLN A 98 5.89 -5.92 3.79
N GLN A 99 6.90 -5.42 3.06
CA GLN A 99 7.82 -4.41 3.56
C GLN A 99 7.10 -3.11 3.93
N GLN A 100 6.12 -2.69 3.13
CA GLN A 100 5.32 -1.51 3.41
C GLN A 100 4.52 -1.66 4.70
N VAL A 101 3.91 -2.83 4.93
CA VAL A 101 3.19 -3.13 6.17
C VAL A 101 4.13 -3.06 7.38
N GLU A 102 5.31 -3.66 7.29
CA GLU A 102 6.31 -3.63 8.38
C GLU A 102 6.78 -2.20 8.67
N CYS A 103 7.10 -1.42 7.64
CA CYS A 103 7.50 -0.02 7.78
C CYS A 103 6.40 0.81 8.45
N LEU A 104 5.15 0.65 8.02
CA LEU A 104 4.01 1.37 8.61
C LEU A 104 3.77 0.94 10.06
N GLN A 105 3.93 -0.34 10.39
CA GLN A 105 3.81 -0.83 11.76
C GLN A 105 4.92 -0.26 12.66
N ALA A 106 6.16 -0.18 12.18
CA ALA A 106 7.27 0.43 12.91
C ALA A 106 7.03 1.93 13.17
N GLN A 107 6.56 2.67 12.16
CA GLN A 107 6.20 4.09 12.30
C GLN A 107 5.08 4.28 13.33
N LEU A 108 4.04 3.44 13.30
CA LEU A 108 2.98 3.48 14.31
C LEU A 108 3.50 3.20 15.72
N MET A 109 4.42 2.24 15.87
CA MET A 109 5.03 1.93 17.16
C MET A 109 5.85 3.11 17.70
N GLN A 110 6.64 3.75 16.83
CA GLN A 110 7.44 4.92 17.16
C GLN A 110 6.56 6.08 17.65
N VAL A 111 5.50 6.41 16.91
CA VAL A 111 4.56 7.49 17.29
C VAL A 111 3.85 7.17 18.60
N LYS A 112 3.41 5.91 18.80
CA LYS A 112 2.80 5.49 20.08
C LYS A 112 3.77 5.62 21.25
N ALA A 113 5.04 5.25 21.07
CA ALA A 113 6.07 5.41 22.09
C ALA A 113 6.31 6.89 22.43
N GLN A 114 6.37 7.77 21.43
CA GLN A 114 6.50 9.22 21.63
C GLN A 114 5.31 9.80 22.39
N LEU A 115 4.08 9.39 22.08
CA LEU A 115 2.88 9.82 22.82
C LEU A 115 2.90 9.38 24.28
N ALA A 116 3.31 8.14 24.55
CA ALA A 116 3.44 7.63 25.91
C ALA A 116 4.51 8.38 26.72
N GLN A 117 5.67 8.67 26.11
CA GLN A 117 6.74 9.46 26.73
C GLN A 117 6.27 10.89 27.05
N ASN A 118 5.57 11.55 26.12
CA ASN A 118 5.03 12.90 26.33
C ASN A 118 4.01 12.94 27.48
N ALA A 119 3.15 11.92 27.59
CA ALA A 119 2.19 11.80 28.70
C ALA A 119 2.91 11.63 30.06
N MET A 120 3.98 10.85 30.12
CA MET A 120 4.80 10.69 31.35
C MET A 120 5.54 11.97 31.73
N ASN A 121 6.15 12.67 30.75
CA ASN A 121 6.85 13.93 31.00
C ASN A 121 5.91 15.04 31.49
N SER A 122 4.67 15.10 30.98
CA SER A 122 3.67 16.07 31.42
C SER A 122 3.30 15.89 32.91
N ASN A 123 3.29 14.65 33.41
CA ASN A 123 3.03 14.35 34.82
C ASN A 123 4.22 14.69 35.74
N HIS A 124 5.46 14.66 35.25
CA HIS A 124 6.64 15.00 36.05
C HIS A 124 6.77 16.52 36.28
N ILE A 125 6.43 17.36 35.29
CA ILE A 125 6.51 18.82 35.39
C ILE A 125 5.49 19.39 36.40
N ASN A 126 4.31 18.79 36.50
CA ASN A 126 3.32 19.17 37.52
C ASN A 126 3.75 18.75 38.94
N SER A 127 4.71 17.82 39.08
CA SER A 127 5.14 17.31 40.38
C SER A 127 6.24 18.15 41.05
N THR A 128 7.03 18.89 40.26
CA THR A 128 8.09 19.76 40.80
C THR A 128 7.57 21.13 41.27
N GLN A 129 6.34 21.52 40.94
CA GLN A 129 5.79 22.82 41.34
C GLN A 129 5.15 22.84 42.75
N TYR A 130 4.86 21.70 43.38
CA TYR A 130 4.16 21.67 44.68
C TYR A 130 5.06 21.73 45.93
N TRP A 131 6.39 21.79 45.79
CA TRP A 131 7.31 21.94 46.93
C TRP A 131 8.00 23.31 47.06
N GLN A 132 7.62 24.33 46.28
CA GLN A 132 8.16 25.69 46.43
C GLN A 132 7.23 26.66 47.19
N GLY A 133 6.10 26.17 47.72
CA GLY A 133 5.02 27.04 48.21
C GLY A 133 4.87 27.26 49.72
N HIS A 134 5.71 26.70 50.61
CA HIS A 134 5.46 26.86 52.05
C HIS A 134 6.68 26.65 52.97
N LEU A 135 7.55 27.65 53.10
CA LEU A 135 8.16 27.97 54.40
C LEU A 135 8.66 29.42 54.45
N SER A 136 7.70 30.35 54.45
CA SER A 136 7.94 31.72 54.91
C SER A 136 8.01 31.71 56.43
N GLY A 137 9.17 32.02 57.00
CA GLY A 137 9.26 32.50 58.37
C GLY A 137 10.32 31.81 59.24
N LEU A 138 11.23 32.65 59.75
CA LEU A 138 12.24 32.44 60.79
C LEU A 138 13.62 31.93 60.31
N PHE A 139 14.52 32.87 60.00
CA PHE A 139 15.81 33.08 60.70
C PHE A 139 16.53 34.32 60.13
N PRO A 140 17.09 35.24 60.96
CA PRO A 140 17.70 36.48 60.48
C PRO A 140 19.23 36.40 60.26
N SER A 141 19.63 37.00 59.14
CA SER A 141 20.81 37.84 58.86
C SER A 141 22.16 37.56 59.53
N PHE A 142 23.16 37.23 58.70
CA PHE A 142 24.49 37.85 58.78
C PHE A 142 24.90 38.38 57.39
N LEU A 143 25.28 39.65 57.36
CA LEU A 143 25.67 40.43 56.18
C LEU A 143 27.13 40.14 55.79
N SER A 144 27.38 40.00 54.49
CA SER A 144 28.55 40.58 53.82
C SER A 144 28.25 40.79 52.33
N TYR A 145 28.39 42.05 51.90
CA TYR A 145 28.32 42.60 50.53
C TYR A 145 29.77 42.75 49.98
N PRO A 146 30.03 43.18 48.73
CA PRO A 146 29.54 42.74 47.42
C PRO A 146 30.69 42.52 46.40
N SER A 147 30.44 41.87 45.25
CA SER A 147 30.97 42.28 43.92
C SER A 147 30.48 41.38 42.79
N SER A 148 29.81 42.02 41.84
CA SER A 148 29.78 41.86 40.38
C SER A 148 29.90 40.48 39.72
N SER A 149 28.82 40.16 38.98
CA SER A 149 28.78 39.51 37.66
C SER A 149 29.69 38.30 37.41
N ASN A 150 29.13 37.10 37.55
CA ASN A 150 28.79 36.23 36.41
C ASN A 150 28.31 34.86 36.93
N ASN A 151 27.27 34.33 36.28
CA ASN A 151 26.55 33.10 36.60
C ASN A 151 27.48 31.88 36.81
N PRO A 152 27.25 31.02 37.81
CA PRO A 152 27.71 29.64 37.77
C PRO A 152 26.72 28.79 36.96
N ILE A 153 27.15 28.41 35.76
CA ILE A 153 26.56 27.39 34.91
C ILE A 153 26.50 26.07 35.69
N SER A 154 25.29 25.60 36.02
CA SER A 154 25.05 24.19 36.36
C SER A 154 24.78 23.40 35.08
N PRO A 155 25.26 22.16 34.97
CA PRO A 155 25.44 21.48 33.69
C PRO A 155 24.08 21.10 33.10
N GLN A 156 23.85 21.55 31.86
CA GLN A 156 22.91 20.88 30.98
C GLN A 156 23.38 19.44 30.81
N SER A 157 22.47 18.49 31.00
CA SER A 157 22.62 17.12 30.49
C SER A 157 22.54 17.16 28.97
N SER A 158 23.62 17.65 28.37
CA SER A 158 23.98 17.42 26.98
C SER A 158 24.91 16.20 27.01
N LEU A 159 24.44 15.08 26.48
CA LEU A 159 25.30 13.98 26.05
C LEU A 159 25.18 13.92 24.53
N ASP A 160 25.90 14.81 23.87
CA ASP A 160 26.48 14.52 22.57
C ASP A 160 27.89 14.01 22.82
N SER A 161 28.17 12.77 22.39
CA SER A 161 29.41 12.32 21.74
C SER A 161 29.51 10.80 21.81
N VAL A 162 29.15 10.13 20.72
CA VAL A 162 30.10 9.36 19.91
C VAL A 162 29.46 9.15 18.54
N GLU A 163 29.82 10.02 17.59
CA GLU A 163 29.69 9.73 16.16
C GLU A 163 30.55 8.50 15.86
N VAL A 164 29.91 7.35 15.70
CA VAL A 164 30.48 6.24 14.94
C VAL A 164 29.95 6.43 13.53
N GLU A 165 30.81 6.91 12.64
CA GLU A 165 30.62 6.81 11.20
C GLU A 165 30.37 5.35 10.83
N LEU A 166 29.10 4.99 10.64
CA LEU A 166 28.72 3.87 9.78
C LEU A 166 28.06 4.44 8.53
N HIS A 167 28.89 5.09 7.72
CA HIS A 167 28.60 5.30 6.30
C HIS A 167 28.70 3.96 5.57
N THR A 168 27.71 3.06 5.74
CA THR A 168 27.38 2.07 4.70
C THR A 168 25.98 1.47 4.94
N ALA A 169 25.08 1.74 3.99
CA ALA A 169 23.70 1.22 3.87
C ALA A 169 22.78 1.62 5.04
N ASP A 170 21.93 2.63 4.93
CA ASP A 170 20.66 2.50 4.21
C ASP A 170 20.21 3.86 3.67
N ASN A 171 20.82 4.29 2.57
CA ASN A 171 20.16 5.20 1.64
C ASN A 171 19.39 4.34 0.62
N MET A 172 18.41 3.56 1.09
CA MET A 172 17.37 3.03 0.20
C MET A 172 16.47 4.21 -0.15
N ASN A 173 16.89 4.87 -1.22
CA ASN A 173 16.22 5.91 -1.98
C ASN A 173 14.70 6.04 -1.70
N MET A 174 14.30 7.04 -0.90
CA MET A 174 12.89 7.42 -0.77
C MET A 174 12.24 7.77 -2.12
N GLN A 175 13.03 8.05 -3.16
CA GLN A 175 12.51 8.30 -4.52
C GLN A 175 12.16 7.01 -5.27
N GLU A 176 12.60 5.82 -4.83
CA GLU A 176 12.23 4.55 -5.46
C GLU A 176 10.87 4.05 -4.96
N ILE A 177 10.52 4.35 -3.71
CA ILE A 177 9.15 4.22 -3.17
C ILE A 177 8.22 5.24 -3.84
N GLN A 178 8.72 6.44 -4.14
CA GLN A 178 8.02 7.44 -4.94
C GLN A 178 7.85 6.97 -6.41
N SER A 179 8.75 6.16 -6.96
CA SER A 179 8.58 5.57 -8.30
C SER A 179 7.46 4.51 -8.34
N LEU A 180 7.09 3.91 -7.20
CA LEU A 180 5.86 3.15 -7.08
C LEU A 180 4.61 4.04 -7.00
N GLN A 181 4.72 5.36 -6.83
CA GLN A 181 3.60 6.28 -7.05
C GLN A 181 3.27 6.48 -8.55
N ASP A 182 4.09 5.95 -9.48
CA ASP A 182 3.68 5.72 -10.87
C ASP A 182 2.76 4.49 -11.01
N PHE A 183 2.65 3.64 -9.98
CA PHE A 183 1.40 2.92 -9.70
C PHE A 183 0.43 3.86 -8.99
N SER A 184 0.26 5.06 -9.55
CA SER A 184 -1.08 5.60 -9.68
C SER A 184 -1.88 4.45 -10.27
N PHE A 185 -2.64 3.82 -9.39
CA PHE A 185 -3.80 3.04 -9.67
C PHE A 185 -4.62 3.88 -10.67
N HIS A 186 -4.25 3.79 -11.95
CA HIS A 186 -4.91 4.50 -13.02
C HIS A 186 -6.33 3.99 -12.93
N GLY A 187 -7.17 4.91 -12.46
CA GLY A 187 -8.48 4.61 -11.92
C GLY A 187 -9.15 3.59 -12.82
N TYR A 188 -9.70 2.55 -12.20
CA TYR A 188 -10.63 1.64 -12.85
C TYR A 188 -11.47 2.46 -13.86
N PRO A 189 -11.28 2.30 -15.18
CA PRO A 189 -12.25 2.85 -16.10
C PRO A 189 -13.49 2.01 -15.88
N ASN A 190 -14.44 2.58 -15.13
CA ASN A 190 -15.78 2.11 -14.83
C ASN A 190 -16.02 0.65 -15.21
N LYS A 191 -15.79 -0.27 -14.28
CA LYS A 191 -16.24 -1.66 -14.42
C LYS A 191 -17.76 -1.63 -14.58
N THR A 192 -18.26 -2.17 -15.70
CA THR A 192 -19.55 -2.85 -15.67
C THR A 192 -19.36 -4.07 -14.76
N PRO A 193 -20.00 -4.14 -13.59
CA PRO A 193 -19.91 -5.31 -12.73
C PRO A 193 -20.62 -6.48 -13.41
N CYS A 194 -20.09 -7.71 -13.29
CA CYS A 194 -20.98 -8.86 -13.30
C CYS A 194 -21.92 -8.66 -12.10
N ASP A 195 -23.23 -8.69 -12.34
CA ASP A 195 -24.34 -8.22 -11.48
C ASP A 195 -24.36 -8.76 -10.02
N SER A 196 -23.46 -9.68 -9.64
CA SER A 196 -23.48 -10.38 -8.35
C SER A 196 -22.64 -9.73 -7.24
N ASP A 197 -21.64 -8.89 -7.55
CA ASP A 197 -20.58 -8.53 -6.59
C ASP A 197 -20.79 -7.26 -5.76
N LEU A 198 -21.77 -6.41 -6.12
CA LEU A 198 -21.95 -5.15 -5.40
C LEU A 198 -22.49 -5.36 -3.98
N GLY A 199 -23.28 -6.41 -3.76
CA GLY A 199 -23.85 -6.75 -2.46
C GLY A 199 -22.84 -7.31 -1.47
N GLU A 200 -21.91 -8.16 -1.94
CA GLU A 200 -20.93 -8.81 -1.06
C GLU A 200 -19.85 -7.86 -0.57
N LEU A 201 -19.34 -6.99 -1.45
CA LEU A 201 -18.34 -5.98 -1.07
C LEU A 201 -18.90 -4.97 -0.06
N GLN A 202 -20.16 -4.57 -0.20
CA GLN A 202 -20.80 -3.68 0.76
C GLN A 202 -21.03 -4.35 2.12
N ALA A 203 -21.33 -5.66 2.14
CA ALA A 203 -21.46 -6.43 3.38
C ALA A 203 -20.11 -6.60 4.11
N ILE A 204 -19.01 -6.80 3.37
CA ILE A 204 -17.66 -6.89 3.95
C ILE A 204 -17.23 -5.54 4.52
N ALA A 205 -17.41 -4.44 3.78
CA ALA A 205 -17.07 -3.10 4.25
C ALA A 205 -17.85 -2.72 5.53
N LEU A 206 -19.15 -3.03 5.59
CA LEU A 206 -19.97 -2.78 6.79
C LEU A 206 -19.53 -3.61 7.99
N ARG A 207 -19.01 -4.83 7.78
CA ARG A 207 -18.49 -5.69 8.85
C ARG A 207 -17.16 -5.18 9.39
N MET A 208 -16.29 -4.64 8.53
CA MET A 208 -15.00 -4.07 8.92
C MET A 208 -15.13 -2.73 9.68
N MET A 209 -16.19 -1.96 9.43
CA MET A 209 -16.45 -0.69 10.13
C MET A 209 -17.14 -0.83 11.51
N ARG A 210 -17.46 -2.06 11.94
CA ARG A 210 -18.23 -2.32 13.17
C ARG A 210 -17.38 -2.85 14.35
N ASN A 211 -16.07 -2.98 14.19
CA ASN A 211 -15.12 -3.31 15.27
C ASN A 211 -14.29 -2.08 15.65
#